data_AF-A0A0H2MZJ2-F1
#
_entry.id   AF-A0A0H2MZJ2-F1
#
_cell.length_a   1.000
_cell.length_b   1.000
_cell.length_c   1.000
_cell.angle_alpha   90.00
_cell.angle_beta   90.00
_cell.angle_gamma   90.00
#
_symmetry.space_group_name_H-M   'P 1'
#
loop_
_entity.id
_entity.type
_entity.pdbx_description
1 polymer ?
#
loop_
_entity_poly.entity_id
_entity_poly.type
_entity_poly.pdbx_seq_one_letter_code
_entity_poly.pdbx_strand_id
1 'polypeptide(L)'
;MSNEVGEETIPFLVEQFCADLRTHLTGVLNAARMHNAEELQRESHTLKSVSGTFGALRLQEQMRLINESCRCGDHKHAIELAVSADEIGALTMEAYQGS
;
A
#
# COMPACT_ATOMS: atom_id res chain seq x y z
N MET A 1 6.03 36.54 -8.13
CA MET A 1 5.77 35.83 -6.87
C MET A 1 5.27 34.44 -7.24
N SER A 2 6.15 33.45 -7.34
CA SER A 2 5.78 32.10 -7.84
C SER A 2 6.68 30.97 -7.31
N ASN A 3 7.25 31.10 -6.11
CA ASN A 3 8.19 30.10 -5.58
C ASN A 3 7.84 29.51 -4.21
N GLU A 4 6.70 29.84 -3.59
CA GLU A 4 6.37 29.37 -2.23
C GLU A 4 5.35 28.21 -2.18
N VAL A 5 4.67 27.87 -3.29
CA VAL A 5 3.61 26.83 -3.26
C VAL A 5 4.17 25.40 -3.31
N GLY A 6 5.39 25.20 -3.80
CA GLY A 6 5.97 23.86 -3.99
C GLY A 6 6.57 23.23 -2.74
N GLU A 7 7.21 24.03 -1.87
CA GLU A 7 7.98 23.52 -0.73
C GLU A 7 7.09 23.03 0.42
N GLU A 8 5.93 23.65 0.67
CA GLU A 8 4.98 23.18 1.69
C GLU A 8 4.09 22.01 1.20
N THR A 9 3.98 21.80 -0.12
CA THR A 9 3.08 20.79 -0.68
C THR A 9 3.67 19.37 -0.60
N ILE A 10 4.98 19.21 -0.75
CA ILE A 10 5.61 17.87 -0.74
C ILE A 10 5.50 17.19 0.64
N PRO A 11 5.83 17.84 1.78
CA PRO A 11 5.66 17.23 3.09
C PRO A 11 4.22 16.79 3.36
N PHE A 12 3.24 17.63 3.01
CA PHE A 12 1.83 17.30 3.14
C PHE A 12 1.42 16.07 2.31
N LEU A 13 1.88 15.97 1.06
CA LEU A 13 1.60 14.82 0.20
C LEU A 13 2.23 13.53 0.74
N VAL A 14 3.44 13.62 1.31
CA VAL A 14 4.12 12.48 1.94
C VAL A 14 3.40 12.05 3.23
N GLU A 15 2.93 13.00 4.05
CA GLU A 15 2.12 12.71 5.22
C GLU A 15 0.80 12.02 4.84
N GLN A 16 0.12 12.51 3.80
CA GLN A 16 -1.10 11.89 3.29
C GLN A 16 -0.83 10.48 2.76
N PHE A 17 0.26 10.29 2.00
CA PHE A 17 0.69 8.98 1.55
C PHE A 17 0.92 8.01 2.72
N CYS A 18 1.60 8.46 3.77
CA CYS A 18 1.84 7.66 4.97
C CYS A 18 0.53 7.29 5.70
N ALA A 19 -0.45 8.20 5.73
CA ALA A 19 -1.77 7.94 6.30
C ALA A 19 -2.57 6.92 5.47
N ASP A 20 -2.56 7.07 4.15
CA ASP A 20 -3.21 6.15 3.21
C ASP A 20 -2.57 4.76 3.27
N LEU A 21 -1.22 4.70 3.27
CA LEU A 21 -0.47 3.46 3.41
C LEU A 21 -0.86 2.72 4.68
N ARG A 22 -0.84 3.40 5.84
CA ARG A 22 -1.20 2.78 7.12
C ARG A 22 -2.64 2.24 7.10
N THR A 23 -3.57 3.01 6.55
CA THR A 23 -4.99 2.66 6.50
C THR A 23 -5.20 1.41 5.64
N HIS A 24 -4.72 1.44 4.39
CA HIS A 24 -4.95 0.36 3.45
C HIS A 24 -4.10 -0.89 3.75
N LEU A 25 -2.90 -0.74 4.30
CA LEU A 25 -2.11 -1.88 4.75
C LEU A 25 -2.82 -2.61 5.90
N THR A 26 -3.38 -1.87 6.86
CA THR A 26 -4.19 -2.46 7.94
C THR A 26 -5.40 -3.19 7.35
N GLY A 27 -6.04 -2.62 6.32
CA GLY A 27 -7.13 -3.24 5.57
C GLY A 27 -6.71 -4.58 4.93
N VAL A 28 -5.60 -4.60 4.21
CA VAL A 28 -5.01 -5.81 3.60
C VAL A 28 -4.78 -6.90 4.64
N LEU A 29 -4.12 -6.57 5.76
CA LEU A 29 -3.78 -7.52 6.81
C LEU A 29 -5.03 -8.07 7.51
N ASN A 30 -6.03 -7.23 7.76
CA ASN A 30 -7.31 -7.66 8.33
C ASN A 30 -8.08 -8.57 7.36
N ALA A 31 -8.17 -8.19 6.09
CA ALA A 31 -8.86 -8.97 5.08
C ALA A 31 -8.23 -10.36 4.90
N ALA A 32 -6.89 -10.43 4.91
CA ALA A 32 -6.16 -11.69 4.88
C ALA A 32 -6.46 -12.57 6.11
N ARG A 33 -6.44 -11.99 7.33
CA ARG A 33 -6.79 -12.71 8.58
C ARG A 33 -8.24 -13.21 8.58
N MET A 34 -9.16 -12.46 8.00
CA MET A 34 -10.58 -12.80 7.92
C MET A 34 -10.93 -13.68 6.71
N HIS A 35 -9.95 -14.06 5.88
CA HIS A 35 -10.17 -14.76 4.62
C HIS A 35 -11.18 -14.05 3.69
N ASN A 36 -11.24 -12.71 3.75
CA ASN A 36 -12.13 -11.91 2.92
C ASN A 36 -11.43 -11.51 1.63
N ALA A 37 -11.58 -12.34 0.59
CA ALA A 37 -10.91 -12.15 -0.70
C ALA A 37 -11.33 -10.87 -1.44
N GLU A 38 -12.60 -10.47 -1.33
CA GLU A 38 -13.12 -9.25 -1.98
C GLU A 38 -12.48 -8.01 -1.37
N GLU A 39 -12.45 -7.93 -0.03
CA GLU A 39 -11.81 -6.83 0.68
C GLU A 39 -10.29 -6.82 0.45
N LEU A 40 -9.66 -7.99 0.45
CA LEU A 40 -8.24 -8.12 0.17
C LEU A 40 -7.89 -7.60 -1.22
N GLN A 41 -8.73 -7.89 -2.22
CA GLN A 41 -8.58 -7.37 -3.57
C GLN A 41 -8.77 -5.84 -3.61
N ARG A 42 -9.77 -5.32 -2.92
CA ARG A 42 -10.08 -3.88 -2.88
C ARG A 42 -8.94 -3.09 -2.25
N GLU A 43 -8.50 -3.49 -1.08
CA GLU A 43 -7.45 -2.81 -0.32
C GLU A 43 -6.10 -2.89 -1.04
N SER A 44 -5.75 -4.06 -1.59
CA SER A 44 -4.53 -4.21 -2.41
C SER A 44 -4.59 -3.39 -3.71
N HIS A 45 -5.75 -3.27 -4.36
CA HIS A 45 -5.89 -2.42 -5.55
C HIS A 45 -5.60 -0.96 -5.22
N THR A 46 -6.22 -0.44 -4.15
CA THR A 46 -6.05 0.96 -3.73
C THR A 46 -4.60 1.21 -3.36
N LEU A 47 -4.00 0.37 -2.51
CA LEU A 47 -2.64 0.57 -2.05
C LEU A 47 -1.60 0.41 -3.19
N LYS A 48 -1.87 -0.43 -4.20
CA LYS A 48 -1.05 -0.48 -5.43
C LYS A 48 -1.03 0.87 -6.15
N SER A 49 -2.18 1.52 -6.27
CA SER A 49 -2.30 2.81 -6.96
C SER A 49 -1.57 3.90 -6.19
N VAL A 50 -1.83 3.99 -4.87
CA VAL A 50 -1.19 4.95 -3.97
C VAL A 50 0.33 4.78 -3.99
N SER A 51 0.82 3.56 -3.81
CA SER A 51 2.27 3.25 -3.85
C SER A 51 2.91 3.61 -5.19
N GLY A 52 2.19 3.41 -6.30
CA GLY A 52 2.67 3.78 -7.63
C GLY A 52 2.85 5.28 -7.83
N THR A 53 1.90 6.09 -7.33
CA THR A 53 1.98 7.56 -7.41
C THR A 53 3.21 8.11 -6.70
N PHE A 54 3.58 7.51 -5.58
CA PHE A 54 4.70 7.98 -4.75
C PHE A 54 6.03 7.26 -5.02
N GLY A 55 6.07 6.34 -5.99
CA GLY A 55 7.29 5.61 -6.36
C GLY A 55 7.71 4.52 -5.37
N ALA A 56 6.82 4.05 -4.49
CA ALA A 56 7.08 2.96 -3.55
C ALA A 56 7.02 1.60 -4.26
N LEU A 57 7.95 1.35 -5.19
CA LEU A 57 7.90 0.25 -6.16
C LEU A 57 7.80 -1.15 -5.52
N ARG A 58 8.50 -1.38 -4.41
CA ARG A 58 8.46 -2.67 -3.69
C ARG A 58 7.07 -2.95 -3.11
N LEU A 59 6.45 -1.95 -2.49
CA LEU A 59 5.11 -2.06 -1.96
C LEU A 59 4.08 -2.19 -3.09
N GLN A 60 4.24 -1.39 -4.15
CA GLN A 60 3.39 -1.46 -5.33
C GLN A 60 3.38 -2.86 -5.94
N GLU A 61 4.56 -3.48 -6.10
CA GLU A 61 4.66 -4.83 -6.67
C GLU A 61 4.02 -5.87 -5.76
N GLN A 62 4.23 -5.77 -4.44
CA GLN A 62 3.57 -6.67 -3.49
C GLN A 62 2.05 -6.59 -3.59
N MET A 63 1.51 -5.36 -3.67
CA MET A 63 0.07 -5.15 -3.82
C MET A 63 -0.46 -5.63 -5.18
N ARG A 64 0.35 -5.52 -6.24
CA ARG A 64 0.02 -6.07 -7.56
C ARG A 64 -0.11 -7.59 -7.51
N LEU A 65 0.82 -8.28 -6.86
CA LEU A 65 0.81 -9.74 -6.74
C LEU A 65 -0.43 -10.23 -5.97
N ILE A 66 -0.72 -9.62 -4.80
CA ILE A 66 -1.93 -9.95 -4.01
C ILE A 66 -3.20 -9.73 -4.85
N ASN A 67 -3.31 -8.58 -5.53
CA ASN A 67 -4.48 -8.25 -6.32
C ASN A 67 -4.71 -9.23 -7.47
N GLU A 68 -3.64 -9.62 -8.17
CA GLU A 68 -3.73 -10.57 -9.28
C GLU A 68 -4.11 -11.98 -8.79
N SER A 69 -3.53 -12.43 -7.68
CA SER A 69 -3.92 -13.72 -7.06
C SER A 69 -5.39 -13.73 -6.66
N CYS A 70 -5.91 -12.63 -6.09
CA CYS A 70 -7.35 -12.50 -5.84
C CYS A 70 -8.18 -12.58 -7.12
N ARG A 71 -7.78 -11.88 -8.19
CA ARG A 71 -8.48 -11.88 -9.49
C ARG A 71 -8.50 -13.25 -10.16
N CYS A 72 -7.44 -14.03 -10.00
CA CYS A 72 -7.34 -15.39 -10.53
C CYS A 72 -8.05 -16.44 -9.67
N GLY A 73 -8.63 -16.06 -8.53
CA GLY A 73 -9.27 -16.99 -7.59
C GLY A 73 -8.30 -17.77 -6.70
N ASP A 74 -7.00 -17.47 -6.76
CA ASP A 74 -5.99 -18.08 -5.89
C ASP A 74 -5.89 -17.32 -4.55
N HIS A 75 -6.98 -17.40 -3.79
CA HIS A 75 -7.12 -16.67 -2.52
C HIS A 75 -6.13 -17.16 -1.46
N LYS A 76 -5.72 -18.44 -1.53
CA LYS A 76 -4.70 -18.97 -0.62
C LYS A 76 -3.36 -18.29 -0.86
N HIS A 77 -2.92 -18.21 -2.12
CA HIS A 77 -1.68 -17.53 -2.46
C HIS A 77 -1.74 -16.02 -2.15
N ALA A 78 -2.88 -15.37 -2.39
CA ALA A 78 -3.08 -13.97 -2.02
C ALA A 78 -2.87 -13.71 -0.52
N ILE A 79 -3.35 -14.61 0.34
CA ILE A 79 -3.19 -14.53 1.79
C ILE A 79 -1.73 -14.77 2.21
N GLU A 80 -1.05 -15.74 1.58
CA GLU A 80 0.38 -15.98 1.81
C GLU A 80 1.22 -14.74 1.49
N LEU A 81 0.92 -14.08 0.37
CA LEU A 81 1.56 -12.82 -0.02
C LEU A 81 1.24 -11.67 0.95
N ALA A 82 0.04 -11.64 1.55
CA ALA A 82 -0.31 -10.62 2.53
C ALA A 82 0.52 -10.69 3.82
N VAL A 83 1.09 -11.86 4.16
CA VAL A 83 1.99 -12.00 5.33
C VAL A 83 3.24 -11.14 5.15
N SER A 84 3.84 -11.14 3.96
CA SER A 84 5.02 -10.34 3.65
C SER A 84 4.71 -8.84 3.46
N ALA A 85 3.43 -8.47 3.34
CA ALA A 85 3.04 -7.08 3.13
C ALA A 85 3.28 -6.21 4.36
N ASP A 86 3.21 -6.76 5.58
CA ASP A 86 3.43 -6.02 6.82
C ASP A 86 4.87 -5.47 6.89
N GLU A 87 5.86 -6.34 6.69
CA GLU A 87 7.28 -5.96 6.71
C GLU A 87 7.62 -4.97 5.58
N ILE A 88 7.13 -5.21 4.35
CA ILE A 88 7.36 -4.30 3.23
C ILE A 88 6.71 -2.93 3.50
N GLY A 89 5.51 -2.92 4.11
CA GLY A 89 4.80 -1.72 4.48
C GLY A 89 5.52 -0.92 5.57
N ALA A 90 6.03 -1.57 6.61
CA ALA A 90 6.83 -0.95 7.66
C ALA A 90 8.10 -0.31 7.10
N LEU A 91 8.86 -1.04 6.29
CA LEU A 91 10.07 -0.52 5.64
C LEU A 91 9.76 0.67 4.70
N THR A 92 8.61 0.63 4.02
CA THR A 92 8.15 1.74 3.18
C THR A 92 7.82 2.96 4.03
N MET A 93 7.11 2.79 5.16
CA MET A 93 6.80 3.89 6.07
C MET A 93 8.06 4.56 6.62
N GLU A 94 9.04 3.78 7.07
CA GLU A 94 10.31 4.31 7.58
C GLU A 94 11.05 5.15 6.53
N ALA A 95 11.07 4.70 5.27
CA ALA A 95 11.74 5.43 4.18
C ALA A 95 11.12 6.81 3.92
N TYR A 96 9.80 6.97 4.10
CA TYR A 96 9.09 8.21 3.81
C TYR A 96 8.93 9.11 5.04
N GLN A 97 9.07 8.57 6.26
CA GLN A 97 9.08 9.36 7.50
C GLN A 97 10.48 9.86 7.89
N GLY A 98 11.54 9.24 7.38
CA GLY A 98 12.94 9.61 7.62
C GLY A 98 13.59 10.49 6.54
N SER A 99 12.81 10.98 5.58
CA SER A 99 13.28 11.81 4.45
C SER A 99 13.02 13.30 4.67
#